data_AF-A0A8H7SLX4-F1
#
_entry.id   AF-A0A8H7SLX4-F1
#
_cell.length_a   1.000
_cell.length_b   1.000
_cell.length_c   1.000
_cell.angle_alpha   90.00
_cell.angle_beta   90.00
_cell.angle_gamma   90.00
#
_symmetry.space_group_name_H-M   'P 1'
#
loop_
_entity.id
_entity.type
_entity.pdbx_description
1 polymer ?
#
loop_
_entity_poly.entity_id
_entity_poly.type
_entity_poly.pdbx_seq_one_letter_code
_entity_poly.pdbx_strand_id
1 'polypeptide(L)'
;MAYSDNEDIWANSSDEEQVAYERNLAEKEWERLQEDHGNTGYKEGIVEGKEVNMQRGFDKGYTEGLVIGKLIGKLRGMISCQIVFYRQLLKNEEAAKELDTLFEEVDKIEVQNIYSVDYFRENGPKRIENYISPDDYVKQLEERVKATLEQVAAKYAC
;
A
#
# COMPACT_ATOMS: atom_id res chain seq x y z
N MET A 1 32.84 -54.51 -69.82
CA MET A 1 31.37 -54.36 -69.75
C MET A 1 30.98 -54.75 -68.33
N ALA A 2 30.40 -53.92 -67.47
CA ALA A 2 29.72 -52.65 -67.65
C ALA A 2 29.99 -51.75 -66.43
N TYR A 3 30.10 -50.44 -66.67
CA TYR A 3 29.96 -49.42 -65.62
C TYR A 3 28.49 -49.45 -65.18
N SER A 4 28.21 -49.65 -63.89
CA SER A 4 26.89 -49.30 -63.35
C SER A 4 27.04 -47.97 -62.61
N ASP A 5 26.54 -46.93 -63.27
CA ASP A 5 26.11 -45.70 -62.61
C ASP A 5 25.12 -46.10 -61.51
N ASN A 6 25.61 -46.17 -60.28
CA ASN A 6 24.76 -46.06 -59.12
C ASN A 6 24.60 -44.57 -58.89
N GLU A 7 23.77 -43.92 -59.71
CA GLU A 7 23.23 -42.61 -59.37
C GLU A 7 22.59 -42.75 -57.99
N ASP A 8 23.19 -42.12 -57.00
CA ASP A 8 22.66 -42.10 -55.64
C ASP A 8 21.36 -41.30 -55.66
N ILE A 9 20.26 -42.02 -55.84
CA ILE A 9 18.88 -41.51 -55.93
C ILE A 9 18.56 -40.61 -54.72
N TRP A 10 19.27 -40.77 -53.61
CA TRP A 10 19.08 -40.03 -52.37
C TRP A 10 19.95 -38.76 -52.25
N ALA A 11 20.97 -38.60 -53.09
CA ALA A 11 21.93 -37.48 -52.98
C ALA A 11 21.45 -36.17 -53.63
N ASN A 12 20.41 -36.21 -54.48
CA ASN A 12 19.98 -35.02 -55.25
C ASN A 12 18.50 -34.63 -55.04
N SER A 13 17.77 -35.32 -54.16
CA SER A 13 16.34 -35.06 -53.89
C SER A 13 16.07 -34.48 -52.50
N SER A 14 17.06 -34.42 -51.62
CA SER A 14 16.79 -34.21 -50.18
C SER A 14 17.18 -32.85 -49.62
N ASP A 15 18.12 -32.10 -50.24
CA ASP A 15 18.59 -30.84 -49.65
C ASP A 15 17.58 -29.69 -49.81
N GLU A 16 16.98 -29.51 -51.00
CA GLU A 16 16.01 -28.42 -51.23
C GLU A 16 14.67 -28.64 -50.50
N GLU A 17 14.17 -29.88 -50.46
CA GLU A 17 12.94 -30.24 -49.74
C GLU A 17 13.13 -30.14 -48.22
N GLN A 18 14.30 -30.53 -47.70
CA GLN A 18 14.63 -30.42 -46.28
C GLN A 18 14.79 -28.96 -45.85
N VAL A 19 15.48 -28.12 -46.64
CA VAL A 19 15.59 -26.68 -46.38
C VAL A 19 14.21 -26.00 -46.44
N ALA A 20 13.34 -26.41 -47.37
CA ALA A 20 11.96 -25.93 -47.42
C ALA A 20 11.14 -26.35 -46.19
N TYR A 21 11.31 -27.58 -45.69
CA TYR A 21 10.66 -28.07 -44.48
C TYR A 21 11.13 -27.30 -43.23
N GLU A 22 12.44 -27.12 -43.07
CA GLU A 22 13.04 -26.36 -41.96
C GLU A 22 12.57 -24.90 -41.96
N ARG A 23 12.47 -24.28 -43.14
CA ARG A 23 11.93 -22.93 -43.28
C ARG A 23 10.46 -22.84 -42.87
N ASN A 24 9.63 -23.78 -43.32
CA ASN A 24 8.21 -23.82 -42.94
C ASN A 24 8.02 -24.07 -41.44
N LEU A 25 8.89 -24.87 -40.82
CA LEU A 25 8.90 -25.09 -39.38
C LEU A 25 9.29 -23.81 -38.63
N ALA A 26 10.35 -23.14 -39.08
CA ALA A 26 10.81 -21.88 -38.50
C ALA A 26 9.76 -20.76 -38.62
N GLU A 27 9.05 -20.66 -39.74
CA GLU A 27 7.96 -19.68 -39.93
C GLU A 27 6.80 -19.95 -38.95
N LYS A 28 6.41 -21.21 -38.74
CA LYS A 28 5.37 -21.58 -37.76
C LYS A 28 5.80 -21.33 -36.31
N GLU A 29 7.05 -21.64 -35.98
CA GLU A 29 7.60 -21.35 -34.66
C GLU A 29 7.67 -19.85 -34.40
N TRP A 30 8.04 -19.07 -35.43
CA TRP A 30 8.05 -17.61 -35.38
C TRP A 30 6.65 -17.04 -35.16
N GLU A 31 5.65 -17.49 -35.92
CA GLU A 31 4.26 -17.06 -35.74
C GLU A 31 3.76 -17.36 -34.34
N ARG A 32 3.99 -18.58 -33.84
CA ARG A 32 3.61 -18.96 -32.48
C ARG A 32 4.30 -18.09 -31.44
N LEU A 33 5.61 -17.88 -31.57
CA LEU A 33 6.38 -17.06 -30.65
C LEU A 33 5.88 -15.61 -30.65
N GLN A 34 5.53 -15.08 -31.81
CA GLN A 34 4.96 -13.74 -31.95
C GLN A 34 3.57 -13.63 -31.30
N GLU A 35 2.70 -14.63 -31.46
CA GLU A 35 1.41 -14.69 -30.76
C GLU A 35 1.56 -14.80 -29.25
N ASP A 36 2.47 -15.67 -28.78
CA ASP A 36 2.75 -15.87 -27.36
C ASP A 36 3.28 -14.59 -26.71
N HIS A 37 4.23 -13.89 -27.36
CA HIS A 37 4.74 -12.60 -26.88
C HIS A 37 3.69 -11.49 -26.95
N GLY A 38 2.87 -11.43 -28.00
CA GLY A 38 1.79 -10.45 -28.10
C GLY A 38 0.74 -10.62 -26.99
N ASN A 39 0.32 -11.86 -26.74
CA ASN A 39 -0.62 -12.19 -25.67
C ASN A 39 -0.04 -11.94 -24.28
N THR A 40 1.23 -12.28 -24.07
CA THR A 40 1.92 -12.07 -22.80
C THR A 40 2.11 -10.58 -22.53
N GLY A 41 2.63 -9.83 -23.50
CA GLY A 41 2.81 -8.37 -23.38
C GLY A 41 1.51 -7.62 -23.17
N TYR A 42 0.40 -8.04 -23.79
CA TYR A 42 -0.92 -7.44 -23.54
C TYR A 42 -1.41 -7.68 -22.11
N LYS A 43 -1.25 -8.91 -21.59
CA LYS A 43 -1.60 -9.24 -20.20
C LYS A 43 -0.73 -8.45 -19.22
N GLU A 44 0.57 -8.41 -19.46
CA GLU A 44 1.52 -7.65 -18.63
C GLU A 44 1.21 -6.17 -18.63
N GLY A 45 0.93 -5.56 -19.79
CA GLY A 45 0.55 -4.14 -19.88
C GLY A 45 -0.74 -3.80 -19.12
N ILE A 46 -1.73 -4.70 -19.09
CA ILE A 46 -2.94 -4.53 -18.26
C ILE A 46 -2.59 -4.59 -16.76
N VAL A 47 -1.74 -5.53 -16.37
CA VAL A 47 -1.33 -5.70 -14.97
C VAL A 47 -0.53 -4.49 -14.51
N GLU A 48 0.48 -4.09 -15.27
CA GLU A 48 1.33 -2.94 -14.98
C GLU A 48 0.50 -1.65 -14.92
N GLY A 49 -0.40 -1.41 -15.88
CA GLY A 49 -1.26 -0.22 -15.87
C GLY A 49 -2.17 -0.14 -14.63
N LYS A 50 -2.71 -1.29 -14.16
CA LYS A 50 -3.48 -1.35 -12.92
C LYS A 50 -2.60 -1.10 -11.69
N GLU A 51 -1.42 -1.70 -11.68
CA GLU A 51 -0.48 -1.60 -10.57
C GLU A 51 0.03 -0.17 -10.39
N VAL A 52 0.43 0.51 -11.46
CA VAL A 52 0.89 1.90 -11.42
C VAL A 52 -0.19 2.82 -10.83
N ASN A 53 -1.44 2.65 -11.25
CA ASN A 53 -2.53 3.47 -10.71
C ASN A 53 -2.83 3.15 -9.23
N MET A 54 -2.75 1.87 -8.85
CA MET A 54 -2.92 1.42 -7.47
C MET A 54 -1.81 1.95 -6.56
N GLN A 55 -0.55 1.83 -6.98
CA GLN A 55 0.62 2.32 -6.25
C GLN A 55 0.53 3.84 -6.03
N ARG A 56 0.13 4.62 -7.05
CA ARG A 56 -0.07 6.06 -6.90
C ARG A 56 -1.12 6.41 -5.83
N GLY A 57 -2.20 5.65 -5.76
CA GLY A 57 -3.22 5.82 -4.72
C GLY A 57 -2.69 5.45 -3.33
N PHE A 58 -1.92 4.35 -3.25
CA PHE A 58 -1.27 3.92 -2.02
C PHE A 58 -0.26 4.94 -1.50
N ASP A 59 0.62 5.45 -2.35
CA ASP A 59 1.66 6.40 -1.96
C ASP A 59 1.07 7.68 -1.35
N LYS A 60 0.01 8.22 -1.97
CA LYS A 60 -0.74 9.35 -1.42
C LYS A 60 -1.28 9.02 -0.02
N GLY A 61 -2.06 7.95 0.10
CA GLY A 61 -2.64 7.54 1.38
C GLY A 61 -1.59 7.18 2.43
N TYR A 62 -0.43 6.66 2.03
CA TYR A 62 0.68 6.37 2.91
C TYR A 62 1.30 7.65 3.47
N THR A 63 1.53 8.67 2.63
CA THR A 63 2.09 9.94 3.11
C THR A 63 1.16 10.66 4.09
N GLU A 64 -0.14 10.71 3.79
CA GLU A 64 -1.17 11.32 4.65
C GLU A 64 -1.34 10.51 5.95
N GLY A 65 -1.47 9.19 5.81
CA GLY A 65 -1.57 8.23 6.91
C GLY A 65 -0.39 8.29 7.88
N LEU A 66 0.84 8.39 7.34
CA LEU A 66 2.06 8.45 8.14
C LEU A 66 2.12 9.72 8.99
N VAL A 67 1.76 10.86 8.43
CA VAL A 67 1.76 12.14 9.16
C VAL A 67 0.82 12.07 10.36
N ILE A 68 -0.42 11.63 10.14
CA ILE A 68 -1.43 11.54 11.20
C ILE A 68 -1.07 10.43 12.21
N GLY A 69 -0.68 9.26 11.73
CA GLY A 69 -0.29 8.14 12.59
C GLY A 69 0.89 8.49 13.50
N LYS A 70 1.86 9.26 13.00
CA LYS A 70 2.98 9.76 13.80
C LYS A 70 2.53 10.71 14.91
N LEU A 71 1.59 11.61 14.62
CA LEU A 71 1.06 12.55 15.62
C LEU A 71 0.29 11.82 16.73
N ILE A 72 -0.58 10.87 16.37
CA ILE A 72 -1.31 10.05 17.35
C ILE A 72 -0.34 9.20 18.18
N GLY A 73 0.65 8.59 17.54
CA GLY A 73 1.70 7.84 18.24
C GLY A 73 2.48 8.71 19.24
N LYS A 74 2.76 9.97 18.90
CA LYS A 74 3.39 10.94 19.80
C LYS A 74 2.48 11.27 21.00
N LEU A 75 1.18 11.50 20.77
CA LEU A 75 0.20 11.74 21.83
C LEU A 75 0.12 10.55 22.79
N ARG A 76 0.03 9.34 22.24
CA ARG A 76 0.04 8.09 23.00
C ARG A 76 1.29 7.98 23.89
N GLY A 77 2.46 8.25 23.32
CA GLY A 77 3.73 8.24 24.05
C GLY A 77 3.76 9.26 25.18
N MET A 78 3.27 10.48 24.96
CA MET A 78 3.20 11.51 26.01
C MET A 78 2.31 11.08 27.17
N ILE A 79 1.13 10.52 26.90
CA ILE A 79 0.22 10.03 27.94
C ILE A 79 0.86 8.86 28.72
N SER A 80 1.46 7.88 28.01
CA SER A 80 2.15 6.76 28.66
C SER A 80 3.30 7.21 29.57
N CYS A 81 4.12 8.17 29.15
CA CYS A 81 5.17 8.72 29.99
C CYS A 81 4.60 9.35 31.28
N GLN A 82 3.49 10.06 31.18
CA GLN A 82 2.85 10.67 32.34
C GLN A 82 2.25 9.64 33.29
N ILE A 83 1.61 8.58 32.77
CA ILE A 83 1.11 7.46 33.59
C ILE A 83 2.25 6.84 34.40
N VAL A 84 3.39 6.56 33.75
CA VAL A 84 4.57 6.01 34.42
C VAL A 84 5.10 6.98 35.49
N PHE A 85 5.16 8.28 35.19
CA PHE A 85 5.57 9.31 36.13
C PHE A 85 4.69 9.34 37.40
N TYR A 86 3.36 9.43 37.24
CA TYR A 86 2.44 9.49 38.39
C TYR A 86 2.42 8.19 39.20
N ARG A 87 2.48 7.02 38.54
CA ARG A 87 2.47 5.72 39.22
C ARG A 87 3.79 5.43 39.95
N GLN A 88 4.94 5.72 39.33
CA GLN A 88 6.25 5.36 39.90
C GLN A 88 6.83 6.42 40.83
N LEU A 89 6.74 7.70 40.48
CA LEU A 89 7.40 8.78 41.23
C LEU A 89 6.50 9.36 42.30
N LEU A 90 5.25 9.67 41.96
CA LEU A 90 4.31 10.31 42.88
C LEU A 90 3.46 9.31 43.67
N LYS A 91 3.47 8.02 43.29
CA LYS A 91 2.64 6.94 43.88
C LYS A 91 1.16 7.33 43.99
N ASN A 92 0.69 8.16 43.07
CA ASN A 92 -0.67 8.62 43.03
C ASN A 92 -1.46 7.77 42.03
N GLU A 93 -2.18 6.78 42.57
CA GLU A 93 -2.93 5.82 41.76
C GLU A 93 -4.21 6.43 41.16
N GLU A 94 -4.72 7.54 41.71
CA GLU A 94 -5.93 8.21 41.19
C GLU A 94 -5.62 8.97 39.90
N ALA A 95 -4.51 9.72 39.89
CA ALA A 95 -4.01 10.40 38.70
C ALA A 95 -3.68 9.40 37.57
N ALA A 96 -3.08 8.26 37.93
CA ALA A 96 -2.77 7.20 36.97
C ALA A 96 -4.03 6.62 36.32
N LYS A 97 -5.11 6.41 37.09
CA LYS A 97 -6.40 5.92 36.55
C LYS A 97 -7.07 6.92 35.62
N GLU A 98 -7.06 8.21 35.93
CA GLU A 98 -7.60 9.25 35.02
C GLU A 98 -6.82 9.31 33.69
N LEU A 99 -5.51 9.06 33.72
CA LEU A 99 -4.70 9.01 32.51
C LEU A 99 -4.83 7.68 31.75
N ASP A 100 -5.03 6.56 32.45
CA ASP A 100 -5.29 5.25 31.84
C ASP A 100 -6.60 5.27 31.02
N THR A 101 -7.67 5.93 31.51
CA THR A 101 -8.91 6.07 30.73
C THR A 101 -8.72 6.93 29.48
N LEU A 102 -7.97 8.03 29.57
CA LEU A 102 -7.62 8.86 28.42
C LEU A 102 -6.76 8.10 27.41
N PHE A 103 -5.84 7.26 27.89
CA PHE A 103 -5.04 6.40 27.02
C PHE A 103 -5.91 5.40 26.25
N GLU A 104 -6.87 4.74 26.92
CA GLU A 104 -7.82 3.85 26.25
C GLU A 104 -8.69 4.58 25.22
N GLU A 105 -9.13 5.81 25.51
CA GLU A 105 -9.87 6.62 24.53
C GLU A 105 -9.05 6.89 23.28
N VAL A 106 -7.77 7.24 23.45
CA VAL A 106 -6.85 7.49 22.32
C VAL A 106 -6.51 6.19 21.58
N ASP A 107 -6.40 5.06 22.26
CA ASP A 107 -6.12 3.75 21.64
C ASP A 107 -7.31 3.21 20.84
N LYS A 108 -8.55 3.56 21.24
CA LYS A 108 -9.78 3.23 20.50
C LYS A 108 -9.97 4.06 19.22
N ILE A 109 -9.09 5.03 18.94
CA ILE A 109 -9.17 5.84 17.71
C ILE A 109 -8.67 5.01 16.53
N GLU A 110 -9.61 4.39 15.82
CA GLU A 110 -9.34 3.65 14.60
C GLU A 110 -9.27 4.56 13.36
N VAL A 111 -8.71 4.03 12.27
CA VAL A 111 -8.61 4.70 10.96
C VAL A 111 -9.96 5.19 10.44
N GLN A 112 -11.04 4.46 10.74
CA GLN A 112 -12.41 4.81 10.35
C GLN A 112 -12.95 6.08 11.04
N ASN A 113 -12.40 6.41 12.21
CA ASN A 113 -12.75 7.63 12.94
C ASN A 113 -12.00 8.86 12.39
N ILE A 114 -10.87 8.62 11.72
CA ILE A 114 -9.97 9.68 11.22
C ILE A 114 -10.31 10.00 9.76
N TYR A 115 -10.43 8.98 8.90
CA TYR A 115 -10.66 9.15 7.47
C TYR A 115 -12.08 8.78 7.11
N SER A 116 -12.89 9.80 6.81
CA SER A 116 -14.23 9.58 6.26
C SER A 116 -14.18 9.34 4.76
N VAL A 117 -15.20 8.65 4.22
CA VAL A 117 -15.35 8.42 2.77
C VAL A 117 -15.37 9.74 1.98
N ASP A 118 -15.81 10.83 2.62
CA ASP A 118 -15.84 12.16 2.02
C ASP A 118 -14.45 12.81 1.91
N TYR A 119 -13.45 12.39 2.69
CA TYR A 119 -12.06 12.86 2.54
C TYR A 119 -11.47 12.45 1.19
N PHE A 120 -11.71 11.21 0.76
CA PHE A 120 -11.18 10.66 -0.49
C PHE A 120 -11.86 11.23 -1.75
N ARG A 121 -12.90 12.06 -1.60
CA ARG A 121 -13.60 12.69 -2.72
C ARG A 121 -12.96 14.05 -3.04
N GLU A 122 -11.96 14.05 -3.92
CA GLU A 122 -11.22 15.27 -4.30
C GLU A 122 -12.13 16.42 -4.80
N ASN A 123 -13.29 16.13 -5.41
CA ASN A 123 -14.23 17.14 -5.97
C ASN A 123 -15.73 16.79 -5.83
N GLY A 124 -16.09 15.92 -4.88
CA GLY A 124 -17.48 15.50 -4.67
C GLY A 124 -18.21 16.32 -3.60
N PRO A 125 -19.55 16.41 -3.63
CA PRO A 125 -20.28 16.97 -2.49
C PRO A 125 -20.00 16.12 -1.25
N LYS A 126 -19.46 16.77 -0.22
CA LYS A 126 -19.30 16.18 1.12
C LYS A 126 -20.71 15.92 1.65
N ARG A 127 -21.05 14.67 1.93
CA ARG A 127 -22.41 14.29 2.33
C ARG A 127 -22.71 14.72 3.76
N ILE A 128 -21.67 14.88 4.57
CA ILE A 128 -21.77 15.27 5.96
C ILE A 128 -21.64 16.81 6.04
N GLU A 129 -22.69 17.48 6.51
CA GLU A 129 -22.71 18.94 6.71
C GLU A 129 -21.61 19.41 7.69
N ASN A 130 -21.29 18.57 8.68
CA ASN A 130 -20.24 18.80 9.69
C ASN A 130 -18.97 17.98 9.40
N TYR A 131 -18.46 18.00 8.17
CA TYR A 131 -17.20 17.35 7.85
C TYR A 131 -16.03 18.04 8.58
N ILE A 132 -15.30 17.26 9.37
CA ILE A 132 -14.05 17.70 10.01
C ILE A 132 -12.89 17.09 9.21
N SER A 133 -11.91 17.92 8.86
CA SER A 133 -10.68 17.44 8.20
C SER A 133 -9.91 16.53 9.17
N PRO A 134 -9.27 15.44 8.70
CA PRO A 134 -8.38 14.62 9.53
C PRO A 134 -7.36 15.46 10.32
N ASP A 135 -6.81 16.52 9.70
CA ASP A 135 -5.86 17.43 10.36
C ASP A 135 -6.48 18.19 11.53
N ASP A 136 -7.72 18.66 11.37
CA ASP A 136 -8.41 19.43 12.41
C ASP A 136 -8.88 18.54 13.54
N TYR A 137 -9.27 17.29 13.23
CA TYR A 137 -9.54 16.27 14.24
C TYR A 137 -8.31 15.99 15.10
N VAL A 138 -7.14 15.84 14.49
CA VAL A 138 -5.88 15.62 15.22
C VAL A 138 -5.52 16.84 16.08
N LYS A 139 -5.73 18.06 15.58
CA LYS A 139 -5.51 19.28 16.39
C LYS A 139 -6.44 19.32 17.60
N GLN A 140 -7.73 19.04 17.42
CA GLN A 140 -8.69 18.98 18.54
C GLN A 140 -8.30 17.92 19.56
N LEU A 141 -7.81 16.76 19.11
CA LEU A 141 -7.28 15.73 20.01
C LEU A 141 -6.03 16.21 20.76
N GLU A 142 -5.09 16.85 20.07
CA GLU A 142 -3.89 17.39 20.69
C GLU A 142 -4.23 18.44 21.75
N GLU A 143 -5.14 19.35 21.46
CA GLU A 143 -5.64 20.35 22.40
C GLU A 143 -6.33 19.70 23.61
N ARG A 144 -7.17 18.68 23.37
CA ARG A 144 -7.85 17.94 24.44
C ARG A 144 -6.86 17.22 25.35
N VAL A 145 -5.86 16.55 24.78
CA VAL A 145 -4.82 15.85 25.55
C VAL A 145 -3.96 16.84 26.34
N LYS A 146 -3.58 17.98 25.76
CA LYS A 146 -2.86 19.02 26.50
C LYS A 146 -3.68 19.57 27.66
N ALA A 147 -4.96 19.87 27.43
CA ALA A 147 -5.85 20.40 28.46
C ALA A 147 -6.04 19.41 29.61
N THR A 148 -6.20 18.11 29.34
CA THR A 148 -6.33 17.11 30.40
C THR A 148 -5.03 16.93 31.16
N LEU A 149 -3.87 16.94 30.49
CA LEU A 149 -2.57 16.90 31.15
C LEU A 149 -2.34 18.11 32.06
N GLU A 150 -2.72 19.31 31.61
CA GLU A 150 -2.66 20.53 32.43
C GLU A 150 -3.61 20.46 33.63
N GLN A 151 -4.82 19.94 33.45
CA GLN A 151 -5.78 19.74 34.55
C GLN A 151 -5.26 18.75 35.58
N VAL A 152 -4.70 17.61 35.15
CA VAL A 152 -4.11 16.60 36.04
C VAL A 152 -2.89 17.21 36.75
N ALA A 153 -2.03 17.93 36.03
CA ALA A 153 -0.91 18.63 36.63
C ALA A 153 -1.36 19.67 37.67
N ALA A 154 -2.41 20.45 37.40
CA ALA A 154 -2.93 21.44 38.35
C ALA A 154 -3.61 20.81 39.58
N LYS A 155 -4.34 19.70 39.40
CA LYS A 155 -4.98 18.96 40.50
C LYS A 155 -3.98 18.30 41.44
N TYR A 156 -2.86 17.82 40.91
CA TYR A 156 -1.86 17.04 41.64
C TYR A 156 -0.51 17.75 41.80
N ALA A 157 -0.44 19.04 41.45
CA ALA A 157 0.63 19.93 41.84
C ALA A 157 0.50 20.21 43.35
N CYS A 158 1.27 19.46 44.14
CA CYS A 158 1.61 19.86 45.50
C CYS A 158 2.41 21.16 45.51
#